data_AF-A0A3L8NZ61-F1
#
_entry.id   AF-A0A3L8NZ61-F1
#
_cell.length_a   1.000
_cell.length_b   1.000
_cell.length_c   1.000
_cell.angle_alpha   90.00
_cell.angle_beta   90.00
_cell.angle_gamma   90.00
#
_symmetry.space_group_name_H-M   'P 1'
#
loop_
_entity.id
_entity.type
_entity.pdbx_description
1 polymer ?
#
loop_
_entity_poly.entity_id
_entity_poly.type
_entity_poly.pdbx_seq_one_letter_code
_entity_poly.pdbx_strand_id
1 'polypeptide(L)'
;MVGAVAAALVVLAVSAPSQAGIDPNPTPNPDPDPVSQSQGATDSGGTATADSGGCHLVSTPQSLGSYCPGGESDTASIKAIMGKEKFKKCWDDPMSAEDQALTGYYDAPDEVPPRWGYWERCLMGIDDDLTVHPPIYLRQTAEYIYDQSKIRRIGDNERKLLVFTNHTIPYPVAVVSPTTSPRVNQWLSFFDGQPAKDVDGVTEHQVTVTALGQTLVAKEEKIVVRPRGTNDDDSISCPGSGHKAVAGETPVAGGNCWYRYPRSSAGQPDDKYPVRITAYWTVYLNGARFNSFQKSTTANIPVTEIQAINVS
;
A
#
# COMPACT_ATOMS: atom_id res chain seq x y z
N MET A 1 68.93 -50.04 36.32
CA MET A 1 68.22 -50.05 35.02
C MET A 1 66.85 -50.66 35.26
N VAL A 2 65.83 -49.82 35.41
CA VAL A 2 64.43 -50.25 35.53
C VAL A 2 63.63 -49.31 34.64
N GLY A 3 63.01 -49.88 33.61
CA GLY A 3 62.26 -49.15 32.59
C GLY A 3 60.86 -48.78 33.06
N ALA A 4 60.38 -47.62 32.61
CA ALA A 4 59.04 -47.14 32.84
C ALA A 4 58.08 -47.68 31.76
N VAL A 5 56.98 -48.29 32.20
CA VAL A 5 55.83 -48.67 31.37
C VAL A 5 54.75 -47.61 31.56
N ALA A 6 54.31 -46.99 30.48
CA ALA A 6 53.19 -46.06 30.46
C ALA A 6 51.87 -46.83 30.26
N ALA A 7 50.90 -46.59 31.14
CA ALA A 7 49.52 -47.07 31.00
C ALA A 7 48.60 -45.87 30.72
N ALA A 8 47.86 -45.93 29.61
CA ALA A 8 46.89 -44.93 29.21
C ALA A 8 45.56 -45.16 29.95
N LEU A 9 45.04 -44.09 30.57
CA LEU A 9 43.73 -44.05 31.21
C LEU A 9 42.67 -43.68 30.17
N VAL A 10 41.65 -44.52 30.00
CA VAL A 10 40.42 -44.22 29.24
C VAL A 10 39.38 -43.67 30.21
N VAL A 11 38.91 -42.44 29.99
CA VAL A 11 37.80 -41.82 30.75
C VAL A 11 36.52 -41.99 29.94
N LEU A 12 35.56 -42.75 30.47
CA LEU A 12 34.20 -42.84 29.96
C LEU A 12 33.36 -41.73 30.60
N ALA A 13 32.83 -40.81 29.79
CA ALA A 13 31.90 -39.78 30.22
C ALA A 13 30.48 -40.35 30.28
N VAL A 14 29.83 -40.25 31.44
CA VAL A 14 28.42 -40.57 31.67
C VAL A 14 27.62 -39.26 31.56
N SER A 15 26.72 -39.16 30.59
CA SER A 15 25.79 -38.02 30.47
C SER A 15 24.58 -38.20 31.40
N ALA A 16 24.36 -37.22 32.28
CA ALA A 16 23.19 -37.14 33.16
C ALA A 16 21.94 -36.61 32.41
N PRO A 17 20.71 -36.95 32.83
CA PRO A 17 19.49 -36.43 32.23
C PRO A 17 19.26 -34.97 32.65
N SER A 18 19.03 -34.10 31.67
CA SER A 18 18.63 -32.70 31.87
C SER A 18 17.19 -32.63 32.39
N GLN A 19 17.00 -32.09 33.60
CA GLN A 19 15.69 -31.70 34.10
C GLN A 19 15.29 -30.35 33.50
N ALA A 20 14.07 -30.29 32.94
CA ALA A 20 13.45 -29.05 32.48
C ALA A 20 13.06 -28.19 33.68
N GLY A 21 13.72 -27.04 33.83
CA GLY A 21 13.33 -26.00 34.78
C GLY A 21 12.13 -25.21 34.23
N ILE A 22 11.08 -25.09 35.03
CA ILE A 22 9.97 -24.16 34.80
C ILE A 22 10.46 -22.77 35.19
N ASP A 23 10.56 -21.86 34.22
CA ASP A 23 10.86 -20.44 34.45
C ASP A 23 9.56 -19.71 34.87
N PRO A 24 9.51 -19.07 36.06
CA PRO A 24 8.32 -18.38 36.54
C PRO A 24 8.09 -16.99 35.92
N ASN A 25 8.84 -16.60 34.89
CA ASN A 25 8.72 -15.25 34.30
C ASN A 25 8.51 -15.29 32.77
N PRO A 26 7.26 -15.26 32.27
CA PRO A 26 7.01 -15.16 30.84
C PRO A 26 7.48 -13.79 30.35
N THR A 27 8.51 -13.77 29.51
CA THR A 27 8.91 -12.59 28.75
C THR A 27 7.73 -12.16 27.86
N PRO A 28 7.44 -10.85 27.74
CA PRO A 28 6.48 -10.34 26.77
C PRO A 28 6.88 -10.84 25.38
N ASN A 29 5.93 -11.50 24.71
CA ASN A 29 6.12 -12.05 23.38
C ASN A 29 6.56 -10.90 22.45
N PRO A 30 7.71 -10.97 21.77
CA PRO A 30 8.04 -9.99 20.76
C PRO A 30 6.92 -10.01 19.71
N ASP A 31 6.44 -8.82 19.32
CA ASP A 31 5.46 -8.67 18.24
C ASP A 31 5.88 -9.55 17.05
N PRO A 32 4.96 -10.32 16.47
CA PRO A 32 5.31 -11.22 15.39
C PRO A 32 5.89 -10.44 14.22
N ASP A 33 7.06 -10.88 13.74
CA ASP A 33 7.69 -10.35 12.53
C ASP A 33 6.64 -10.32 11.39
N PRO A 34 6.47 -9.19 10.68
CA PRO A 34 5.53 -9.10 9.57
C PRO A 34 5.91 -10.13 8.50
N VAL A 35 4.95 -11.00 8.18
CA VAL A 35 5.10 -12.04 7.16
C VAL A 35 5.63 -11.43 5.85
N SER A 36 6.74 -12.00 5.37
CA SER A 36 7.51 -11.57 4.20
C SER A 36 6.66 -11.34 2.94
N GLN A 37 6.83 -10.14 2.36
CA GLN A 37 6.56 -9.65 0.99
C GLN A 37 5.37 -10.24 0.19
N SER A 38 4.43 -9.36 -0.13
CA SER A 38 3.22 -9.59 -0.92
C SER A 38 3.52 -10.18 -2.31
N GLN A 39 3.41 -11.51 -2.44
CA GLN A 39 3.35 -12.14 -3.75
C GLN A 39 1.96 -11.91 -4.37
N GLY A 40 1.89 -11.73 -5.68
CA GLY A 40 0.63 -11.58 -6.40
C GLY A 40 -0.15 -10.30 -6.09
N ALA A 41 0.56 -9.18 -5.85
CA ALA A 41 -0.07 -7.88 -5.75
C ALA A 41 -0.76 -7.51 -7.07
N THR A 42 -2.05 -7.21 -7.03
CA THR A 42 -2.81 -6.72 -8.19
C THR A 42 -3.75 -5.62 -7.75
N ASP A 43 -3.99 -4.65 -8.61
CA ASP A 43 -4.94 -3.57 -8.42
C ASP A 43 -5.89 -3.50 -9.62
N SER A 44 -7.04 -2.87 -9.42
CA SER A 44 -7.99 -2.60 -10.49
C SER A 44 -8.94 -1.50 -10.04
N GLY A 45 -9.44 -0.70 -10.97
CA GLY A 45 -10.32 0.41 -10.67
C GLY A 45 -10.00 1.61 -11.55
N GLY A 46 -10.68 2.72 -11.27
CA GLY A 46 -10.48 3.95 -12.03
C GLY A 46 -9.34 4.79 -11.46
N THR A 47 -8.73 5.58 -12.32
CA THR A 47 -8.11 6.84 -11.91
C THR A 47 -9.11 7.95 -12.12
N ALA A 48 -9.09 8.92 -11.22
CA ALA A 48 -9.88 10.13 -11.33
C ALA A 48 -8.97 11.35 -11.24
N THR A 49 -9.28 12.35 -12.05
CA THR A 49 -8.62 13.65 -12.01
C THR A 49 -9.68 14.75 -11.88
N ALA A 50 -9.36 15.82 -11.17
CA ALA A 50 -10.22 17.00 -11.08
C ALA A 50 -9.40 18.27 -10.93
N ASP A 51 -9.89 19.37 -11.48
CA ASP A 51 -9.37 20.70 -11.21
C ASP A 51 -10.29 21.38 -10.18
N SER A 52 -9.77 21.69 -9.00
CA SER A 52 -10.54 22.31 -7.91
C SER A 52 -9.65 23.20 -7.04
N GLY A 53 -10.16 24.38 -6.67
CA GLY A 53 -9.42 25.32 -5.81
C GLY A 53 -8.09 25.79 -6.41
N GLY A 54 -7.95 25.76 -7.74
CA GLY A 54 -6.69 26.07 -8.45
C GLY A 54 -5.71 24.90 -8.54
N CYS A 55 -5.99 23.77 -7.88
CA CYS A 55 -5.19 22.56 -7.91
C CYS A 55 -5.69 21.58 -8.98
N HIS A 56 -4.75 20.85 -9.57
CA HIS A 56 -5.02 19.60 -10.25
C HIS A 56 -4.88 18.44 -9.25
N LEU A 57 -5.96 17.70 -9.05
CA LEU A 57 -6.09 16.61 -8.10
C LEU A 57 -6.10 15.28 -8.84
N VAL A 58 -5.38 14.30 -8.33
CA VAL A 58 -5.25 12.97 -8.94
C VAL A 58 -5.51 11.90 -7.89
N SER A 59 -6.28 10.88 -8.24
CA SER A 59 -6.46 9.68 -7.45
C SER A 59 -6.28 8.47 -8.36
N THR A 60 -5.34 7.61 -8.00
CA THR A 60 -5.13 6.31 -8.65
C THR A 60 -5.14 5.20 -7.59
N PRO A 61 -5.16 3.91 -7.99
CA PRO A 61 -4.97 2.82 -7.04
C PRO A 61 -3.64 2.85 -6.29
N GLN A 62 -2.62 3.52 -6.82
CA GLN A 62 -1.30 3.60 -6.20
C GLN A 62 -1.11 4.83 -5.33
N SER A 63 -1.77 5.95 -5.65
CA SER A 63 -1.56 7.17 -4.89
C SER A 63 -2.71 8.18 -4.93
N LEU A 64 -2.68 9.08 -3.95
CA LEU A 64 -3.43 10.34 -3.96
C LEU A 64 -2.46 11.49 -4.15
N GLY A 65 -2.74 12.36 -5.11
CA GLY A 65 -1.89 13.48 -5.47
C GLY A 65 -2.64 14.79 -5.62
N SER A 66 -1.91 15.88 -5.42
CA SER A 66 -2.34 17.23 -5.77
C SER A 66 -1.15 18.00 -6.33
N TYR A 67 -1.43 18.78 -7.38
CA TYR A 67 -0.52 19.74 -7.98
C TYR A 67 -1.18 21.09 -7.90
N CYS A 68 -0.67 21.95 -7.03
CA CYS A 68 -1.28 23.25 -6.78
C CYS A 68 -0.28 24.37 -7.08
N PRO A 69 -0.77 25.53 -7.56
CA PRO A 69 0.00 26.76 -7.40
C PRO A 69 0.15 27.08 -5.91
N GLY A 70 1.26 27.67 -5.51
CA GLY A 70 1.59 27.82 -4.09
C GLY A 70 2.88 27.05 -3.82
N GLY A 71 3.68 27.51 -2.86
CA GLY A 71 5.07 27.12 -2.73
C GLY A 71 5.86 28.27 -2.13
N GLU A 72 7.04 28.58 -2.67
CA GLU A 72 7.78 29.77 -2.22
C GLU A 72 7.02 31.08 -2.49
N SER A 73 6.03 31.06 -3.39
CA SER A 73 5.17 32.20 -3.73
C SER A 73 4.34 32.74 -2.55
N ASP A 74 4.19 31.95 -1.49
CA ASP A 74 3.49 32.37 -0.28
C ASP A 74 4.36 33.32 0.58
N THR A 75 5.68 33.32 0.34
CA THR A 75 6.67 34.07 1.13
C THR A 75 7.50 35.04 0.29
N ALA A 76 7.49 34.89 -1.03
CA ALA A 76 8.21 35.74 -1.97
C ALA A 76 7.35 36.06 -3.20
N SER A 77 7.53 37.24 -3.78
CA SER A 77 6.88 37.56 -5.05
C SER A 77 7.35 36.62 -6.17
N ILE A 78 6.49 36.32 -7.14
CA ILE A 78 6.85 35.50 -8.32
C ILE A 78 8.08 36.06 -9.02
N LYS A 79 8.19 37.39 -9.12
CA LYS A 79 9.38 38.06 -9.68
C LYS A 79 10.66 37.79 -8.89
N ALA A 80 10.59 37.70 -7.57
CA ALA A 80 11.74 37.35 -6.76
C ALA A 80 12.15 35.88 -6.95
N ILE A 81 11.18 34.97 -7.06
CA ILE A 81 11.41 33.54 -7.27
C ILE A 81 12.01 33.28 -8.65
N MET A 82 11.42 33.86 -9.70
CA MET A 82 11.87 33.72 -11.08
C MET A 82 13.21 34.44 -11.33
N GLY A 83 13.54 35.48 -10.55
CA GLY A 83 14.77 36.23 -10.70
C GLY A 83 14.90 36.87 -12.09
N LYS A 84 15.88 36.39 -12.88
CA LYS A 84 16.11 36.82 -14.26
C LYS A 84 15.62 35.82 -15.31
N GLU A 85 15.09 34.68 -14.87
CA GLU A 85 14.64 33.64 -15.79
C GLU A 85 13.32 34.05 -16.45
N LYS A 86 13.19 33.71 -17.74
CA LYS A 86 11.94 33.91 -18.47
C LYS A 86 10.97 32.82 -18.02
N PHE A 87 9.81 33.25 -17.51
CA PHE A 87 8.75 32.34 -17.12
C PHE A 87 8.21 31.55 -18.31
N LYS A 88 8.26 30.22 -18.19
CA LYS A 88 7.61 29.31 -19.12
C LYS A 88 6.26 28.92 -18.55
N LYS A 89 5.21 29.41 -19.20
CA LYS A 89 3.83 29.13 -18.78
C LYS A 89 3.51 27.64 -18.74
N CYS A 90 4.05 26.87 -19.68
CA CYS A 90 3.75 25.46 -19.83
C CYS A 90 5.02 24.60 -19.90
N TRP A 91 4.90 23.37 -19.42
CA TRP A 91 5.92 22.33 -19.51
C TRP A 91 5.26 20.98 -19.76
N ASP A 92 6.07 20.01 -20.19
CA ASP A 92 5.66 18.68 -20.59
C ASP A 92 6.31 17.66 -19.65
N ASP A 93 5.48 16.91 -18.93
CA ASP A 93 5.92 15.81 -18.06
C ASP A 93 5.61 14.48 -18.72
N PRO A 94 6.54 13.50 -18.73
CA PRO A 94 6.27 12.20 -19.31
C PRO A 94 5.11 11.53 -18.55
N MET A 95 4.20 10.91 -19.30
CA MET A 95 3.15 10.11 -18.68
C MET A 95 3.74 8.84 -18.06
N SER A 96 3.29 8.51 -16.84
CA SER A 96 3.59 7.20 -16.26
C SER A 96 2.88 6.10 -17.05
N ALA A 97 3.36 4.85 -16.99
CA ALA A 97 2.67 3.73 -17.66
C ALA A 97 1.21 3.57 -17.22
N GLU A 98 0.92 3.92 -15.96
CA GLU A 98 -0.43 3.98 -15.41
C GLU A 98 -1.26 5.07 -16.09
N ASP A 99 -0.74 6.30 -16.18
CA ASP A 99 -1.41 7.41 -16.88
C ASP A 99 -1.68 7.11 -18.37
N GLN A 100 -0.73 6.45 -19.04
CA GLN A 100 -0.88 6.03 -20.43
C GLN A 100 -2.04 5.04 -20.58
N ALA A 101 -2.14 4.05 -19.68
CA ALA A 101 -3.23 3.07 -19.68
C ALA A 101 -4.61 3.72 -19.51
N LEU A 102 -4.70 4.79 -18.71
CA LEU A 102 -5.95 5.46 -18.36
C LEU A 102 -6.43 6.42 -19.43
N THR A 103 -5.50 7.16 -20.02
CA THR A 103 -5.81 8.18 -21.04
C THR A 103 -5.94 7.58 -22.43
N GLY A 104 -5.37 6.39 -22.64
CA GLY A 104 -5.17 5.81 -23.96
C GLY A 104 -4.02 6.46 -24.74
N TYR A 105 -3.21 7.31 -24.09
CA TYR A 105 -2.02 7.94 -24.67
C TYR A 105 -0.81 7.05 -24.41
N TYR A 106 -0.54 6.12 -25.32
CA TYR A 106 0.59 5.22 -25.19
C TYR A 106 1.79 5.74 -25.97
N ASP A 107 2.97 5.56 -25.39
CA ASP A 107 4.21 5.70 -26.16
C ASP A 107 4.22 4.63 -27.26
N ALA A 108 4.41 5.07 -28.51
CA ALA A 108 4.64 4.21 -29.65
C ALA A 108 5.95 4.67 -30.33
N PRO A 109 7.11 4.33 -29.73
CA PRO A 109 8.41 4.78 -30.22
C PRO A 109 8.80 4.14 -31.55
N ASP A 110 8.11 3.08 -31.94
CA ASP A 110 8.27 2.33 -33.19
C ASP A 110 7.34 2.81 -34.32
N GLU A 111 6.35 3.66 -34.04
CA GLU A 111 5.55 4.32 -35.07
C GLU A 111 6.40 5.32 -35.90
N VAL A 112 5.94 5.65 -37.10
CA VAL A 112 6.60 6.64 -37.98
C VAL A 112 5.57 7.72 -38.40
N PRO A 113 5.68 8.96 -37.87
CA PRO A 113 6.65 9.39 -36.86
C PRO A 113 6.38 8.77 -35.48
N PRO A 114 7.41 8.58 -34.64
CA PRO A 114 7.23 8.08 -33.29
C PRO A 114 6.40 9.07 -32.48
N ARG A 115 5.54 8.55 -31.59
CA ARG A 115 4.72 9.37 -30.70
C ARG A 115 4.97 9.00 -29.25
N TRP A 116 4.95 10.01 -28.40
CA TRP A 116 5.14 9.88 -26.96
C TRP A 116 4.03 10.61 -26.22
N GLY A 117 3.46 9.98 -25.20
CA GLY A 117 2.42 10.53 -24.34
C GLY A 117 3.02 11.44 -23.26
N TYR A 118 2.58 12.70 -23.23
CA TYR A 118 3.01 13.69 -22.24
C TYR A 118 1.81 14.39 -21.60
N TRP A 119 1.99 14.79 -20.35
CA TRP A 119 1.13 15.77 -19.69
C TRP A 119 1.67 17.18 -20.00
N GLU A 120 0.97 17.94 -20.85
CA GLU A 120 1.17 19.39 -20.90
C GLU A 120 0.54 19.99 -19.63
N ARG A 121 1.35 20.65 -18.82
CA ARG A 121 0.93 21.38 -17.64
C ARG A 121 1.19 22.86 -17.87
N CYS A 122 0.17 23.68 -17.65
CA CYS A 122 0.26 25.13 -17.79
C CYS A 122 -0.15 25.83 -16.50
N LEU A 123 0.71 26.70 -15.97
CA LEU A 123 0.37 27.58 -14.87
C LEU A 123 -0.36 28.81 -15.43
N MET A 124 -1.65 28.93 -15.09
CA MET A 124 -2.53 29.98 -15.57
C MET A 124 -2.65 31.10 -14.54
N GLY A 125 -2.95 32.33 -14.97
CA GLY A 125 -3.06 33.48 -14.09
C GLY A 125 -1.72 34.20 -13.81
N ILE A 126 -0.68 33.93 -14.61
CA ILE A 126 0.59 34.66 -14.60
C ILE A 126 0.96 35.00 -16.05
N ASP A 127 1.23 36.27 -16.32
CA ASP A 127 1.67 36.75 -17.63
C ASP A 127 3.19 36.60 -17.82
N ASP A 128 3.66 36.77 -19.06
CA ASP A 128 5.08 36.68 -19.42
C ASP A 128 5.96 37.72 -18.69
N ASP A 129 5.38 38.84 -18.24
CA ASP A 129 6.04 39.88 -17.44
C ASP A 129 5.96 39.63 -15.92
N LEU A 130 5.44 38.46 -15.53
CA LEU A 130 5.21 38.02 -14.15
C LEU A 130 4.08 38.78 -13.42
N THR A 131 3.21 39.47 -14.16
CA THR A 131 1.98 40.03 -13.59
C THR A 131 1.02 38.89 -13.23
N VAL A 132 0.47 38.96 -12.01
CA VAL A 132 -0.44 37.94 -11.47
C VAL A 132 -1.89 38.36 -11.66
N HIS A 133 -2.69 37.48 -12.26
CA HIS A 133 -4.13 37.60 -12.46
C HIS A 133 -4.85 36.44 -11.76
N PRO A 134 -5.40 36.65 -10.56
CA PRO A 134 -6.17 35.62 -9.88
C PRO A 134 -7.44 35.18 -10.66
N PRO A 135 -7.86 33.91 -10.55
CA PRO A 135 -7.19 32.85 -9.80
C PRO A 135 -5.96 32.32 -10.56
N ILE A 136 -4.88 32.02 -9.81
CA ILE A 136 -3.81 31.18 -10.33
C ILE A 136 -4.30 29.73 -10.26
N TYR A 137 -4.15 28.99 -11.35
CA TYR A 137 -4.51 27.57 -11.38
C TYR A 137 -3.60 26.79 -12.31
N LEU A 138 -3.47 25.49 -12.05
CA LEU A 138 -2.80 24.57 -12.95
C LEU A 138 -3.81 23.98 -13.93
N ARG A 139 -3.54 24.08 -15.22
CA ARG A 139 -4.25 23.32 -16.27
C ARG A 139 -3.39 22.14 -16.68
N GLN A 140 -3.97 20.95 -16.75
CA GLN A 140 -3.31 19.76 -17.27
C GLN A 140 -4.03 19.26 -18.53
N THR A 141 -3.29 18.85 -19.55
CA THR A 141 -3.83 18.28 -20.78
C THR A 141 -2.95 17.13 -21.26
N ALA A 142 -3.57 16.05 -21.73
CA ALA A 142 -2.86 14.94 -22.35
C ALA A 142 -2.51 15.30 -23.80
N GLU A 143 -1.25 15.17 -24.20
CA GLU A 143 -0.79 15.45 -25.55
C GLU A 143 0.13 14.35 -26.10
N TYR A 144 0.15 14.22 -27.44
CA TYR A 144 1.17 13.46 -28.15
C TYR A 144 2.27 14.40 -28.64
N ILE A 145 3.51 14.12 -28.24
CA ILE A 145 4.69 14.78 -28.78
C ILE A 145 5.30 13.83 -29.83
N TYR A 146 5.55 14.35 -31.04
CA TYR A 146 6.15 13.60 -32.15
C TYR A 146 7.63 13.94 -32.38
N ASP A 147 8.12 14.94 -31.66
CA ASP A 147 9.50 15.44 -31.73
C ASP A 147 9.95 15.76 -30.32
N GLN A 148 10.75 14.86 -29.72
CA GLN A 148 11.22 15.02 -28.35
C GLN A 148 12.06 16.29 -28.14
N SER A 149 12.60 16.90 -29.21
CA SER A 149 13.30 18.18 -29.10
C SER A 149 12.37 19.35 -28.71
N LYS A 150 11.05 19.16 -28.85
CA LYS A 150 10.02 20.13 -28.45
C LYS A 150 9.56 20.00 -27.00
N ILE A 151 10.03 19.00 -26.25
CA ILE A 151 9.70 18.81 -24.84
C ILE A 151 10.17 20.03 -24.04
N ARG A 152 9.22 20.75 -23.46
CA ARG A 152 9.48 21.87 -22.55
C ARG A 152 9.62 21.31 -21.15
N ARG A 153 10.81 21.40 -20.57
CA ARG A 153 11.00 21.03 -19.16
C ARG A 153 10.69 22.22 -18.25
N ILE A 154 10.06 21.95 -17.13
CA ILE A 154 9.94 22.92 -16.03
C ILE A 154 11.34 23.28 -15.53
N GLY A 155 11.63 24.56 -15.37
CA GLY A 155 12.86 25.01 -14.73
C GLY A 155 12.77 24.98 -13.21
N ASP A 156 13.92 25.16 -12.56
CA ASP A 156 14.02 25.05 -11.11
C ASP A 156 13.22 26.15 -10.39
N ASN A 157 13.17 27.36 -10.95
CA ASN A 157 12.38 28.45 -10.34
C ASN A 157 10.89 28.31 -10.61
N GLU A 158 10.46 27.85 -11.78
CA GLU A 158 9.03 27.55 -12.00
C GLU A 158 8.54 26.46 -11.05
N ARG A 159 9.37 25.45 -10.78
CA ARG A 159 9.04 24.38 -9.83
C ARG A 159 8.76 24.91 -8.42
N LYS A 160 9.44 25.98 -7.99
CA LYS A 160 9.21 26.63 -6.68
C LYS A 160 7.85 27.31 -6.57
N LEU A 161 7.18 27.57 -7.69
CA LEU A 161 5.81 28.12 -7.73
C LEU A 161 4.73 27.05 -7.55
N LEU A 162 5.12 25.77 -7.47
CA LEU A 162 4.23 24.64 -7.38
C LEU A 162 4.45 23.87 -6.07
N VAL A 163 3.36 23.41 -5.48
CA VAL A 163 3.36 22.44 -4.40
C VAL A 163 2.82 21.14 -4.96
N PHE A 164 3.68 20.13 -4.93
CA PHE A 164 3.31 18.77 -5.22
C PHE A 164 3.22 17.99 -3.91
N THR A 165 2.02 17.47 -3.64
CA THR A 165 1.79 16.59 -2.51
C THR A 165 1.27 15.28 -3.05
N ASN A 166 1.94 14.18 -2.72
CA ASN A 166 1.54 12.84 -3.12
C ASN A 166 1.74 11.86 -1.97
N HIS A 167 0.76 10.99 -1.77
CA HIS A 167 0.80 9.95 -0.76
C HIS A 167 0.45 8.60 -1.38
N THR A 168 1.31 7.61 -1.12
CA THR A 168 1.10 6.25 -1.58
C THR A 168 -0.07 5.60 -0.83
N ILE A 169 -0.89 4.86 -1.57
CA ILE A 169 -1.94 4.02 -1.02
C ILE A 169 -1.35 2.61 -0.88
N PRO A 170 -1.25 2.04 0.33
CA PRO A 170 -0.58 0.75 0.52
C PRO A 170 -1.38 -0.39 -0.11
N TYR A 171 -0.71 -1.49 -0.44
CA TYR A 171 -1.37 -2.76 -0.70
C TYR A 171 -1.78 -3.41 0.64
N PRO A 172 -2.92 -4.13 0.68
CA PRO A 172 -3.32 -4.81 1.91
C PRO A 172 -2.36 -5.93 2.27
N VAL A 173 -2.27 -6.24 3.56
CA VAL A 173 -1.48 -7.35 4.11
C VAL A 173 -2.42 -8.26 4.89
N ALA A 174 -2.66 -9.48 4.40
CA ALA A 174 -3.54 -10.42 5.09
C ALA A 174 -2.88 -10.90 6.39
N VAL A 175 -3.52 -10.61 7.53
CA VAL A 175 -3.12 -11.11 8.83
C VAL A 175 -4.27 -11.85 9.49
N VAL A 176 -3.94 -12.88 10.28
CA VAL A 176 -4.88 -13.66 11.09
C VAL A 176 -4.66 -13.41 12.57
N SER A 177 -5.73 -13.48 13.33
CA SER A 177 -5.77 -13.34 14.79
C SER A 177 -6.74 -14.37 15.41
N PRO A 178 -6.60 -14.73 16.69
CA PRO A 178 -5.64 -14.22 17.68
C PRO A 178 -4.26 -14.91 17.67
N THR A 179 -4.00 -15.81 16.72
CA THR A 179 -2.74 -16.57 16.64
C THR A 179 -2.12 -16.46 15.26
N THR A 180 -0.78 -16.48 15.21
CA THR A 180 0.01 -16.59 13.97
C THR A 180 0.18 -18.03 13.50
N SER A 181 -0.21 -19.01 14.31
CA SER A 181 -0.13 -20.44 14.03
C SER A 181 -1.52 -21.08 14.05
N PRO A 182 -2.37 -20.75 13.07
CA PRO A 182 -3.76 -21.20 13.06
C PRO A 182 -3.86 -22.72 12.99
N ARG A 183 -4.91 -23.25 13.62
CA ARG A 183 -5.22 -24.67 13.63
C ARG A 183 -6.50 -24.98 12.88
N VAL A 184 -6.58 -26.20 12.37
CA VAL A 184 -7.83 -26.77 11.86
C VAL A 184 -8.91 -26.59 12.92
N ASN A 185 -10.10 -26.23 12.48
CA ASN A 185 -11.26 -26.11 13.34
C ASN A 185 -11.21 -25.00 14.42
N GLN A 186 -10.20 -24.13 14.39
CA GLN A 186 -10.12 -22.94 15.22
C GLN A 186 -10.78 -21.74 14.53
N TRP A 187 -11.53 -20.92 15.28
CA TRP A 187 -12.01 -19.64 14.79
C TRP A 187 -10.86 -18.64 14.72
N LEU A 188 -10.76 -17.97 13.57
CA LEU A 188 -9.76 -16.95 13.28
C LEU A 188 -10.48 -15.73 12.71
N SER A 189 -9.96 -14.55 13.01
CA SER A 189 -10.41 -13.31 12.37
C SER A 189 -9.32 -12.77 11.44
N PHE A 190 -9.73 -12.31 10.26
CA PHE A 190 -8.87 -11.65 9.29
C PHE A 190 -8.94 -10.12 9.39
N PHE A 191 -7.80 -9.49 9.14
CA PHE A 191 -7.68 -8.03 9.04
C PHE A 191 -6.51 -7.65 8.11
N ASP A 192 -6.49 -6.39 7.66
CA ASP A 192 -5.36 -5.77 6.98
C ASP A 192 -4.34 -5.27 8.01
N GLY A 193 -3.15 -5.88 7.99
CA GLY A 193 -2.04 -5.59 8.88
C GLY A 193 -1.27 -4.30 8.61
N GLN A 194 -1.69 -3.49 7.63
CA GLN A 194 -1.12 -2.15 7.47
C GLN A 194 -1.29 -1.31 8.76
N PRO A 195 -0.54 -0.21 8.95
CA PRO A 195 -0.74 0.71 10.07
C PRO A 195 -2.04 1.51 9.89
N ALA A 196 -3.04 1.23 10.72
CA ALA A 196 -4.32 1.94 10.73
C ALA A 196 -4.31 3.07 11.76
N LYS A 197 -5.23 4.03 11.60
CA LYS A 197 -5.59 4.95 12.67
C LYS A 197 -6.94 4.55 13.21
N ASP A 198 -7.05 4.52 14.53
CA ASP A 198 -8.36 4.43 15.17
C ASP A 198 -9.07 5.78 15.02
N VAL A 199 -10.16 5.80 14.26
CA VAL A 199 -11.05 6.95 14.09
C VAL A 199 -12.39 6.54 14.67
N ASP A 200 -12.83 7.19 15.74
CA ASP A 200 -14.10 6.91 16.42
C ASP A 200 -14.32 5.44 16.82
N GLY A 201 -13.24 4.74 17.16
CA GLY A 201 -13.27 3.32 17.58
C GLY A 201 -13.36 2.33 16.42
N VAL A 202 -13.27 2.79 15.18
CA VAL A 202 -13.08 1.96 13.98
C VAL A 202 -11.63 2.09 13.52
N THR A 203 -10.96 0.95 13.42
CA THR A 203 -9.62 0.87 12.85
C THR A 203 -9.73 1.02 11.33
N GLU A 204 -9.53 2.24 10.83
CA GLU A 204 -9.63 2.55 9.40
C GLU A 204 -8.25 2.84 8.80
N HIS A 205 -7.99 2.26 7.64
CA HIS A 205 -6.90 2.71 6.78
C HIS A 205 -7.36 3.93 6.00
N GLN A 206 -6.71 5.06 6.27
CA GLN A 206 -6.97 6.30 5.54
C GLN A 206 -5.67 6.96 5.08
N VAL A 207 -5.70 7.42 3.83
CA VAL A 207 -4.66 8.27 3.26
C VAL A 207 -5.29 9.61 2.93
N THR A 208 -4.69 10.69 3.43
CA THR A 208 -5.22 12.05 3.27
C THR A 208 -4.20 12.93 2.59
N VAL A 209 -4.66 13.70 1.61
CA VAL A 209 -3.90 14.78 0.96
C VAL A 209 -4.71 16.05 1.09
N THR A 210 -4.10 17.10 1.64
CA THR A 210 -4.72 18.42 1.75
C THR A 210 -3.85 19.44 1.03
N ALA A 211 -4.46 20.22 0.13
CA ALA A 211 -3.78 21.28 -0.60
C ALA A 211 -4.77 22.39 -0.99
N LEU A 212 -4.43 23.66 -0.73
CA LEU A 212 -5.27 24.85 -0.96
C LEU A 212 -6.75 24.68 -0.54
N GLY A 213 -6.98 24.12 0.65
CA GLY A 213 -8.34 23.88 1.17
C GLY A 213 -9.11 22.75 0.48
N GLN A 214 -8.50 22.07 -0.51
CA GLN A 214 -9.00 20.80 -1.03
C GLN A 214 -8.47 19.66 -0.17
N THR A 215 -9.33 18.69 0.15
CA THR A 215 -8.95 17.48 0.86
C THR A 215 -9.38 16.25 0.06
N LEU A 216 -8.41 15.44 -0.34
CA LEU A 216 -8.61 14.07 -0.81
C LEU A 216 -8.43 13.11 0.36
N VAL A 217 -9.40 12.22 0.57
CA VAL A 217 -9.32 11.14 1.56
C VAL A 217 -9.62 9.83 0.87
N ALA A 218 -8.63 8.93 0.80
CA ALA A 218 -8.85 7.54 0.44
C ALA A 218 -9.13 6.76 1.70
N LYS A 219 -10.28 6.11 1.76
CA LYS A 219 -10.69 5.24 2.85
C LYS A 219 -10.79 3.80 2.37
N GLU A 220 -10.24 2.87 3.13
CA GLU A 220 -10.54 1.46 2.96
C GLU A 220 -11.90 1.17 3.57
N GLU A 221 -12.91 0.95 2.72
CA GLU A 221 -14.30 0.76 3.14
C GLU A 221 -14.55 -0.68 3.61
N LYS A 222 -13.86 -1.64 3.01
CA LYS A 222 -13.96 -3.06 3.33
C LYS A 222 -12.78 -3.85 2.80
N ILE A 223 -12.51 -4.99 3.42
CA ILE A 223 -11.70 -6.07 2.84
C ILE A 223 -12.58 -7.28 2.50
N VAL A 224 -12.19 -8.00 1.46
CA VAL A 224 -12.70 -9.33 1.14
C VAL A 224 -11.54 -10.30 1.19
N VAL A 225 -11.70 -11.39 1.94
CA VAL A 225 -10.70 -12.43 2.11
C VAL A 225 -11.20 -13.73 1.50
N ARG A 226 -10.34 -14.39 0.72
CA ARG A 226 -10.50 -15.77 0.27
C ARG A 226 -9.47 -16.64 0.98
N PRO A 227 -9.84 -17.30 2.09
CA PRO A 227 -8.91 -18.01 2.98
C PRO A 227 -8.18 -19.18 2.32
N ARG A 228 -8.75 -19.78 1.28
CA ARG A 228 -8.14 -20.93 0.59
C ARG A 228 -7.68 -20.61 -0.84
N GLY A 229 -7.65 -19.32 -1.20
CA GLY A 229 -7.22 -18.84 -2.51
C GLY A 229 -8.36 -18.53 -3.48
N THR A 230 -8.01 -18.15 -4.72
CA THR A 230 -8.96 -17.64 -5.72
C THR A 230 -9.88 -18.68 -6.33
N ASN A 231 -9.52 -19.96 -6.24
CA ASN A 231 -10.25 -21.06 -6.86
C ASN A 231 -11.26 -21.70 -5.89
N ASP A 232 -11.40 -21.14 -4.68
CA ASP A 232 -12.34 -21.57 -3.67
C ASP A 232 -13.53 -20.61 -3.62
N ASP A 233 -14.72 -21.16 -3.34
CA ASP A 233 -15.95 -20.37 -3.23
C ASP A 233 -16.06 -19.66 -1.88
N ASP A 234 -15.25 -20.06 -0.89
CA ASP A 234 -15.22 -19.42 0.41
C ASP A 234 -14.70 -17.98 0.32
N SER A 235 -15.56 -17.03 0.68
CA SER A 235 -15.19 -15.63 0.82
C SER A 235 -15.79 -15.01 2.06
N ILE A 236 -15.03 -14.09 2.65
CA ILE A 236 -15.40 -13.37 3.86
C ILE A 236 -15.34 -11.89 3.55
N SER A 237 -16.43 -11.18 3.78
CA SER A 237 -16.45 -9.72 3.69
C SER A 237 -16.31 -9.12 5.08
N CYS A 238 -15.45 -8.13 5.21
CA CYS A 238 -15.13 -7.41 6.43
C CYS A 238 -15.37 -5.92 6.25
N PRO A 239 -16.07 -5.22 7.16
CA PRO A 239 -16.06 -3.76 7.13
C PRO A 239 -14.66 -3.22 7.43
N GLY A 240 -14.31 -2.08 6.82
CA GLY A 240 -13.03 -1.41 7.01
C GLY A 240 -11.83 -2.33 6.79
N SER A 241 -10.84 -2.22 7.67
CA SER A 241 -9.62 -3.04 7.68
C SER A 241 -9.81 -4.44 8.27
N GLY A 242 -11.02 -4.83 8.65
CA GLY A 242 -11.32 -6.11 9.29
C GLY A 242 -11.25 -6.06 10.80
N HIS A 243 -11.02 -7.22 11.44
CA HIS A 243 -11.10 -7.36 12.89
C HIS A 243 -9.90 -8.11 13.46
N LYS A 244 -9.17 -7.47 14.39
CA LYS A 244 -8.06 -8.09 15.13
C LYS A 244 -8.59 -8.71 16.42
N ALA A 245 -8.90 -10.00 16.36
CA ALA A 245 -9.45 -10.74 17.49
C ALA A 245 -8.44 -10.88 18.63
N VAL A 246 -8.94 -10.81 19.87
CA VAL A 246 -8.16 -11.12 21.08
C VAL A 246 -8.28 -12.59 21.47
N ALA A 247 -7.39 -13.07 22.34
CA ALA A 247 -7.41 -14.45 22.79
C ALA A 247 -8.74 -14.81 23.48
N GLY A 248 -9.37 -15.91 23.06
CA GLY A 248 -10.65 -16.39 23.59
C GLY A 248 -11.88 -15.73 22.95
N GLU A 249 -11.69 -14.73 22.09
CA GLU A 249 -12.78 -14.13 21.34
C GLU A 249 -13.33 -15.11 20.29
N THR A 250 -14.65 -15.08 20.08
CA THR A 250 -15.36 -15.95 19.13
C THR A 250 -16.34 -15.12 18.31
N PRO A 251 -16.70 -15.56 17.09
CA PRO A 251 -17.68 -14.84 16.29
C PRO A 251 -19.02 -14.74 17.02
N VAL A 252 -19.58 -13.53 17.05
CA VAL A 252 -21.01 -13.34 17.28
C VAL A 252 -21.81 -13.91 16.10
N ALA A 253 -23.07 -14.26 16.29
CA ALA A 253 -23.91 -14.75 15.20
C ALA A 253 -23.98 -13.70 14.07
N GLY A 254 -23.56 -14.08 12.86
CA GLY A 254 -23.42 -13.14 11.73
C GLY A 254 -22.14 -12.28 11.76
N GLY A 255 -21.18 -12.62 12.61
CA GLY A 255 -19.89 -11.92 12.72
C GLY A 255 -19.09 -11.99 11.43
N ASN A 256 -18.84 -10.81 10.85
CA ASN A 256 -17.97 -10.62 9.69
C ASN A 256 -16.50 -10.89 10.07
N CYS A 257 -15.63 -11.18 9.09
CA CYS A 257 -14.19 -11.45 9.25
C CYS A 257 -13.76 -12.80 9.81
N TRP A 258 -14.69 -13.62 10.30
CA TRP A 258 -14.33 -14.89 10.90
C TRP A 258 -14.26 -16.04 9.91
N TYR A 259 -13.33 -16.95 10.12
CA TYR A 259 -13.19 -18.18 9.37
C TYR A 259 -12.73 -19.33 10.25
N ARG A 260 -13.06 -20.55 9.81
CA ARG A 260 -12.57 -21.78 10.40
C ARG A 260 -12.13 -22.70 9.29
N TYR A 261 -10.84 -22.99 9.23
CA TYR A 261 -10.31 -23.92 8.25
C TYR A 261 -10.82 -25.33 8.54
N PRO A 262 -11.49 -26.00 7.58
CA PRO A 262 -12.03 -27.34 7.79
C PRO A 262 -10.95 -28.42 7.71
N ARG A 263 -9.78 -28.10 7.13
CA ARG A 263 -8.65 -29.02 6.89
C ARG A 263 -7.33 -28.29 7.07
N SER A 264 -6.27 -29.04 7.37
CA SER A 264 -4.91 -28.48 7.41
C SER A 264 -4.46 -28.07 6.02
N SER A 265 -3.42 -27.25 5.94
CA SER A 265 -2.78 -26.86 4.68
C SER A 265 -1.83 -27.95 4.14
N ALA A 266 -1.77 -29.11 4.78
CA ALA A 266 -0.94 -30.22 4.32
C ALA A 266 -1.34 -30.65 2.90
N GLY A 267 -0.36 -30.74 2.00
CA GLY A 267 -0.58 -31.08 0.59
C GLY A 267 -0.97 -29.90 -0.30
N GLN A 268 -1.07 -28.69 0.25
CA GLN A 268 -1.02 -27.45 -0.55
C GLN A 268 0.44 -27.16 -0.95
N PRO A 269 0.69 -26.34 -1.98
CA PRO A 269 2.03 -25.81 -2.25
C PRO A 269 2.65 -25.19 -0.99
N ASP A 270 3.89 -25.58 -0.68
CA ASP A 270 4.63 -25.18 0.54
C ASP A 270 3.91 -25.45 1.86
N ASP A 271 2.95 -26.38 1.87
CA ASP A 271 2.06 -26.71 3.00
C ASP A 271 1.37 -25.47 3.61
N LYS A 272 0.98 -24.51 2.76
CA LYS A 272 0.31 -23.26 3.15
C LYS A 272 -0.91 -22.97 2.27
N TYR A 273 -1.93 -22.34 2.86
CA TYR A 273 -3.03 -21.81 2.06
C TYR A 273 -2.64 -20.45 1.45
N PRO A 274 -2.87 -20.23 0.14
CA PRO A 274 -2.61 -18.95 -0.51
C PRO A 274 -3.79 -17.99 -0.27
N VAL A 275 -3.85 -17.40 0.92
CA VAL A 275 -4.91 -16.47 1.31
C VAL A 275 -4.86 -15.22 0.44
N ARG A 276 -5.93 -14.92 -0.29
CA ARG A 276 -6.05 -13.66 -1.02
C ARG A 276 -6.87 -12.65 -0.24
N ILE A 277 -6.29 -11.49 0.03
CA ILE A 277 -6.99 -10.32 0.60
C ILE A 277 -7.21 -9.28 -0.49
N THR A 278 -8.39 -8.67 -0.53
CA THR A 278 -8.74 -7.60 -1.47
C THR A 278 -9.34 -6.44 -0.68
N ALA A 279 -8.64 -5.31 -0.66
CA ALA A 279 -9.08 -4.05 -0.08
C ALA A 279 -9.86 -3.23 -1.10
N TYR A 280 -11.01 -2.69 -0.68
CA TYR A 280 -11.85 -1.81 -1.49
C TYR A 280 -11.74 -0.39 -0.95
N TRP A 281 -11.23 0.50 -1.79
CA TRP A 281 -10.98 1.89 -1.44
C TRP A 281 -12.00 2.81 -2.10
N THR A 282 -12.50 3.78 -1.34
CA THR A 282 -13.27 4.91 -1.87
C THR A 282 -12.51 6.19 -1.57
N VAL A 283 -12.38 7.04 -2.58
CA VAL A 283 -11.74 8.34 -2.46
C VAL A 283 -12.80 9.41 -2.43
N TYR A 284 -12.69 10.32 -1.48
CA TYR A 284 -13.57 11.46 -1.30
C TYR A 284 -12.79 12.75 -1.55
N LEU A 285 -13.37 13.65 -2.34
CA LEU A 285 -12.91 15.02 -2.52
C LEU A 285 -13.86 15.96 -1.76
N ASN A 286 -13.36 16.61 -0.71
CA ASN A 286 -14.14 17.48 0.16
C ASN A 286 -15.43 16.81 0.68
N GLY A 287 -15.35 15.51 0.99
CA GLY A 287 -16.47 14.70 1.47
C GLY A 287 -17.38 14.12 0.39
N ALA A 288 -17.26 14.54 -0.88
CA ALA A 288 -18.00 13.94 -1.99
C ALA A 288 -17.21 12.76 -2.58
N ARG A 289 -17.90 11.67 -2.92
CA ARG A 289 -17.25 10.52 -3.58
C ARG A 289 -16.64 10.97 -4.92
N PHE A 290 -15.37 10.66 -5.10
CA PHE A 290 -14.55 11.10 -6.22
C PHE A 290 -14.02 9.93 -7.05
N ASN A 291 -13.54 8.88 -6.40
CA ASN A 291 -13.02 7.69 -7.08
C ASN A 291 -13.30 6.42 -6.25
N SER A 292 -13.12 5.25 -6.86
CA SER A 292 -13.06 3.98 -6.15
C SER A 292 -12.23 2.96 -6.92
N PHE A 293 -11.46 2.16 -6.20
CA PHE A 293 -10.63 1.10 -6.75
C PHE A 293 -10.46 -0.03 -5.73
N GLN A 294 -9.82 -1.12 -6.14
CA GLN A 294 -9.47 -2.22 -5.25
C GLN A 294 -8.01 -2.62 -5.43
N LYS A 295 -7.40 -3.09 -4.35
CA LYS A 295 -6.04 -3.64 -4.31
C LYS A 295 -6.09 -5.00 -3.67
N SER A 296 -5.29 -5.94 -4.15
CA SER A 296 -5.24 -7.28 -3.58
C SER A 296 -3.83 -7.81 -3.50
N THR A 297 -3.58 -8.68 -2.54
CA THR A 297 -2.32 -9.40 -2.36
C THR A 297 -2.61 -10.84 -1.95
N THR A 298 -1.61 -11.70 -2.06
CA THR A 298 -1.67 -13.08 -1.54
C THR A 298 -0.66 -13.25 -0.42
N ALA A 299 -1.10 -13.87 0.68
CA ALA A 299 -0.27 -14.27 1.80
C ALA A 299 -0.37 -15.78 2.00
N ASN A 300 0.73 -16.42 2.40
CA ASN A 300 0.76 -17.86 2.61
C ASN A 300 0.63 -18.17 4.11
N ILE A 301 -0.50 -18.75 4.51
CA ILE A 301 -0.80 -19.03 5.92
C ILE A 301 -0.74 -20.54 6.18
N PRO A 302 0.17 -21.02 7.05
CA PRO A 302 0.23 -22.42 7.44
C PRO A 302 -0.91 -22.73 8.42
N VAL A 303 -1.67 -23.80 8.17
CA VAL A 303 -2.75 -24.25 9.05
C VAL A 303 -2.46 -25.69 9.48
N THR A 304 -2.25 -25.88 10.77
CA THR A 304 -1.82 -27.17 11.34
C THR A 304 -3.00 -27.96 11.93
N GLU A 305 -2.91 -29.28 11.92
CA GLU A 305 -3.84 -30.17 12.61
C GLU A 305 -3.16 -30.78 13.83
N ILE A 306 -3.85 -30.83 14.97
CA ILE A 306 -3.35 -31.55 16.14
C ILE A 306 -3.55 -33.03 15.87
N GLN A 307 -2.45 -33.75 15.63
CA GLN A 307 -2.50 -35.20 15.70
C GLN A 307 -2.48 -35.62 17.17
N ALA A 308 -3.61 -36.10 17.67
CA ALA A 308 -3.60 -36.82 18.93
C ALA A 308 -2.86 -38.14 18.67
N ILE A 309 -1.61 -38.24 19.16
CA ILE A 309 -0.91 -39.51 19.22
C ILE A 309 -1.69 -40.36 20.22
N ASN A 310 -2.44 -41.35 19.71
CA ASN A 310 -2.91 -42.45 20.54
C ASN A 310 -1.67 -43.28 20.92
N VAL A 311 -1.11 -43.00 22.08
CA VAL A 311 -0.15 -43.91 22.71
C VAL A 311 -0.98 -45.08 23.23
N SER A 312 -1.11 -46.13 22.40
CA SER A 312 -1.72 -47.40 22.78
C SER A 312 -0.70 -48.31 23.46
#